data_AF-A0A8H8JMR4-F1
#
_entry.id   AF-A0A8H8JMR4-F1
#
_cell.length_a   1.000
_cell.length_b   1.000
_cell.length_c   1.000
_cell.angle_alpha   90.00
_cell.angle_beta   90.00
_cell.angle_gamma   90.00
#
_symmetry.space_group_name_H-M   'P 1'
#
loop_
_entity.id
_entity.type
_entity.pdbx_description
1 polymer ?
#
loop_
_entity_poly.entity_id
_entity_poly.type
_entity_poly.pdbx_seq_one_letter_code
_entity_poly.pdbx_strand_id
1 'polypeptide(L)'
;MALCGAKNNDARVERALKKFIKILDRIKPGRIPDAFLVTPVSLAGIAAHKKRDQEIIRQRMRSVCESPHSGTYVDEAAGIMKEVSAMVDVQARSAVWSDLRFACFKVTGIA
;
A
#
# COMPACT_ATOMS: atom_id res chain seq x y z
N MET A 1 3.27 6.49 14.25
CA MET A 1 4.09 5.44 14.90
C MET A 1 4.62 4.43 13.87
N ALA A 2 5.29 4.90 12.82
CA ALA A 2 6.13 4.05 11.98
C ALA A 2 7.28 4.93 11.44
N LEU A 3 8.44 4.31 11.17
CA LEU A 3 9.64 4.96 10.61
C LEU A 3 10.06 6.27 11.32
N CYS A 4 10.15 6.26 12.65
CA CYS A 4 10.60 7.40 13.46
C CYS A 4 9.83 8.71 13.21
N GLY A 5 8.55 8.64 12.81
CA GLY A 5 7.73 9.81 12.52
C GLY A 5 7.97 10.44 11.14
N ALA A 6 8.78 9.80 10.29
CA ALA A 6 8.98 10.21 8.90
C ALA A 6 7.66 10.24 8.14
N LYS A 7 7.41 11.27 7.32
CA LYS A 7 6.24 11.31 6.42
C LYS A 7 6.53 10.48 5.15
N ASN A 8 5.51 10.23 4.33
CA ASN A 8 5.69 9.47 3.09
C ASN A 8 6.66 10.15 2.08
N ASN A 9 6.85 11.46 2.16
CA ASN A 9 7.77 12.25 1.35
C ASN A 9 9.15 12.47 2.01
N ASP A 10 9.42 11.81 3.13
CA ASP A 10 10.79 11.78 3.69
C ASP A 10 11.71 11.06 2.70
N ALA A 11 12.86 11.67 2.39
CA ALA A 11 13.81 11.15 1.41
C ALA A 11 14.25 9.69 1.68
N ARG A 12 14.23 9.23 2.95
CA ARG A 12 14.51 7.84 3.31
C ARG A 12 13.39 6.91 2.85
N VAL A 13 12.14 7.32 3.05
CA VAL A 13 10.94 6.58 2.63
C VAL A 13 10.88 6.51 1.12
N GLU A 14 11.09 7.63 0.43
CA GLU A 14 11.09 7.66 -1.04
C GLU A 14 12.19 6.79 -1.64
N ARG A 15 13.41 6.81 -1.07
CA ARG A 15 14.51 5.94 -1.54
C ARG A 15 14.20 4.46 -1.31
N ALA A 16 13.63 4.10 -0.16
CA ALA A 16 13.24 2.73 0.14
C ALA A 16 12.13 2.25 -0.82
N LEU A 17 11.08 3.07 -1.00
CA LEU A 17 9.99 2.80 -1.92
C LEU A 17 10.49 2.64 -3.35
N LYS A 18 11.34 3.55 -3.85
CA LYS A 18 11.91 3.48 -5.20
C LYS A 18 12.69 2.18 -5.43
N LYS A 19 13.49 1.76 -4.45
CA LYS A 19 14.22 0.47 -4.53
C LYS A 19 13.26 -0.71 -4.55
N PHE A 20 12.23 -0.68 -3.69
CA PHE A 20 11.23 -1.74 -3.61
C PHE A 20 10.41 -1.86 -4.91
N ILE A 21 9.89 -0.74 -5.44
CA ILE A 21 9.19 -0.70 -6.73
C ILE A 21 10.08 -1.24 -7.85
N LYS A 22 11.36 -0.86 -7.89
CA LYS A 22 12.30 -1.39 -8.90
C LYS A 22 12.50 -2.90 -8.80
N ILE A 23 12.45 -3.48 -7.60
CA ILE A 23 12.51 -4.93 -7.40
C ILE A 23 11.21 -5.56 -7.91
N LEU A 24 10.06 -5.02 -7.50
CA LEU A 24 8.76 -5.51 -7.97
C LEU A 24 8.65 -5.45 -9.49
N ASP A 25 9.06 -4.37 -10.15
CA ASP A 25 8.98 -4.21 -11.61
C ASP A 25 9.83 -5.24 -12.39
N ARG A 26 10.85 -5.82 -11.75
CA ARG A 26 11.77 -6.79 -12.36
C ARG A 26 11.38 -8.24 -12.15
N ILE A 27 10.53 -8.54 -11.18
CA ILE A 27 10.08 -9.89 -10.88
C ILE A 27 8.81 -10.15 -11.68
N LYS A 28 8.62 -11.33 -12.26
CA LYS A 28 7.35 -11.64 -12.93
C LYS A 28 6.21 -11.67 -11.89
N PRO A 29 5.08 -10.96 -12.10
CA PRO A 29 3.89 -11.12 -11.28
C PRO A 29 3.43 -12.58 -11.23
N GLY A 30 3.00 -13.03 -10.06
CA GLY A 30 2.57 -14.39 -9.84
C GLY A 30 2.06 -14.63 -8.43
N ARG A 31 1.06 -15.50 -8.32
CA ARG A 31 0.36 -15.79 -7.06
C ARG A 31 1.30 -16.10 -5.90
N ILE A 32 2.18 -17.09 -6.08
CA ILE A 32 3.07 -17.56 -5.01
C ILE A 32 4.01 -16.44 -4.53
N PRO A 33 4.84 -15.82 -5.39
CA PRO A 33 5.75 -14.76 -4.92
C PRO A 33 4.98 -13.57 -4.35
N ASP A 34 3.86 -13.17 -4.96
CA ASP A 34 3.11 -12.00 -4.52
C ASP A 34 2.34 -12.25 -3.20
N ALA A 35 1.94 -13.50 -2.91
CA ALA A 35 1.31 -13.87 -1.63
C ALA A 35 2.24 -13.64 -0.42
N PHE A 36 3.54 -13.86 -0.58
CA PHE A 36 4.55 -13.53 0.44
C PHE A 36 4.87 -12.03 0.51
N LEU A 37 4.40 -11.25 -0.46
CA LEU A 37 4.68 -9.81 -0.58
C LEU A 37 3.48 -8.94 -0.22
N VAL A 38 2.33 -9.49 0.17
CA VAL A 38 1.11 -8.70 0.45
C VAL A 38 1.38 -7.62 1.51
N THR A 39 1.98 -7.96 2.64
CA THR A 39 2.30 -6.99 3.70
C THR A 39 3.26 -5.89 3.24
N PRO A 40 4.45 -6.19 2.65
CA PRO A 40 5.34 -5.13 2.16
C PRO A 40 4.77 -4.34 0.98
N VAL A 41 3.97 -4.94 0.09
CA VAL A 41 3.25 -4.25 -1.00
C VAL A 41 2.21 -3.28 -0.45
N SER A 42 1.49 -3.67 0.61
CA SER A 42 0.51 -2.82 1.27
C SER A 42 1.17 -1.58 1.90
N LEU A 43 2.27 -1.77 2.63
CA LEU A 43 3.07 -0.67 3.18
C LEU A 43 3.62 0.26 2.10
N ALA A 44 4.09 -0.31 0.99
CA ALA A 44 4.55 0.46 -0.15
C ALA A 44 3.41 1.29 -0.77
N GLY A 45 2.18 0.76 -0.79
CA GLY A 45 1.03 1.46 -1.37
C GLY A 45 0.59 2.68 -0.58
N ILE A 46 0.72 2.61 0.74
CA ILE A 46 0.50 3.76 1.64
C ILE A 46 1.58 4.83 1.44
N ALA A 47 2.82 4.42 1.19
CA ALA A 47 3.93 5.33 0.92
C ALA A 47 3.91 5.91 -0.51
N ALA A 48 3.30 5.21 -1.47
CA ALA A 48 3.31 5.56 -2.89
C ALA A 48 2.38 6.74 -3.20
N HIS A 49 2.97 7.85 -3.64
CA HIS A 49 2.27 9.04 -4.11
C HIS A 49 2.22 9.15 -5.66
N LYS A 50 3.02 8.36 -6.38
CA LYS A 50 3.05 8.35 -7.84
C LYS A 50 2.05 7.34 -8.40
N LYS A 51 1.20 7.77 -9.33
CA LYS A 51 0.21 6.90 -9.99
C LYS A 51 0.84 5.63 -10.58
N ARG A 52 2.04 5.72 -11.15
CA ARG A 52 2.77 4.57 -11.69
C ARG A 52 3.11 3.54 -10.60
N ASP A 53 3.65 3.99 -9.47
CA ASP A 53 4.05 3.10 -8.37
C ASP A 53 2.81 2.44 -7.75
N GLN A 54 1.72 3.21 -7.62
CA GLN A 54 0.42 2.69 -7.17
C GLN A 54 -0.16 1.64 -8.13
N GLU A 55 0.01 1.79 -9.44
CA GLU A 55 -0.46 0.80 -10.41
C GLU A 55 0.33 -0.51 -10.33
N ILE A 56 1.66 -0.43 -10.19
CA ILE A 56 2.50 -1.62 -9.96
C ILE A 56 2.03 -2.36 -8.71
N ILE A 57 1.75 -1.63 -7.63
CA ILE A 57 1.25 -2.19 -6.36
C ILE A 57 -0.13 -2.83 -6.54
N ARG A 58 -1.06 -2.18 -7.26
CA ARG A 58 -2.39 -2.74 -7.56
C ARG A 58 -2.30 -4.03 -8.36
N GLN A 59 -1.42 -4.08 -9.36
CA GLN A 59 -1.20 -5.29 -10.15
C GLN A 59 -0.69 -6.45 -9.30
N ARG A 60 0.21 -6.18 -8.34
CA ARG A 60 0.72 -7.17 -7.38
C ARG A 60 -0.35 -7.70 -6.43
N MET A 61 -1.28 -6.85 -6.00
CA MET A 61 -2.37 -7.31 -5.14
C MET A 61 -3.36 -8.19 -5.92
N ARG A 62 -3.63 -7.84 -7.19
CA ARG A 62 -4.53 -8.61 -8.05
C ARG A 62 -4.01 -10.01 -8.37
N SER A 63 -2.69 -10.21 -8.50
CA SER A 63 -2.11 -11.52 -8.77
C SER A 63 -2.26 -12.53 -7.62
N VAL A 64 -2.57 -12.05 -6.41
CA VAL A 64 -2.82 -12.88 -5.21
C VAL A 64 -4.30 -13.25 -5.08
N CYS A 65 -5.22 -12.41 -5.55
CA CYS A 65 -6.66 -12.68 -5.47
C CYS A 65 -7.08 -13.77 -6.49
N GLU A 66 -7.41 -14.96 -5.99
CA GLU A 66 -8.02 -16.03 -6.79
C GLU A 66 -9.54 -15.86 -6.98
N SER A 67 -10.18 -15.02 -6.15
CA SER A 67 -11.62 -14.80 -6.18
C SER A 67 -12.00 -13.43 -5.62
N PRO A 68 -13.04 -12.75 -6.12
CA PRO A 68 -13.53 -11.46 -5.61
C PRO A 68 -14.22 -11.54 -4.23
N HIS A 69 -13.90 -12.54 -3.39
CA HIS A 69 -14.52 -12.66 -2.08
C HIS A 69 -14.09 -11.52 -1.16
N SER A 70 -15.07 -10.73 -0.74
CA SER A 70 -14.91 -9.66 0.25
C SER A 70 -14.43 -10.22 1.59
N GLY A 71 -13.53 -9.51 2.27
CA GLY A 71 -13.06 -9.87 3.62
C GLY A 71 -11.82 -10.76 3.68
N THR A 72 -11.11 -10.93 2.56
CA THR A 72 -9.73 -11.46 2.62
C THR A 72 -8.75 -10.36 3.01
N TYR A 73 -7.61 -10.74 3.61
CA TYR A 73 -6.55 -9.78 3.96
C TYR A 73 -6.11 -8.90 2.77
N VAL A 74 -6.08 -9.46 1.55
CA VAL A 74 -5.70 -8.72 0.33
C VAL A 74 -6.77 -7.67 -0.03
N ASP A 75 -8.04 -8.00 0.15
CA ASP A 75 -9.17 -7.10 -0.08
C ASP A 75 -9.18 -5.95 0.94
N GLU A 76 -9.02 -6.27 2.23
CA GLU A 76 -8.89 -5.26 3.29
C GLU A 76 -7.69 -4.33 3.06
N ALA A 77 -6.53 -4.89 2.72
CA ALA A 77 -5.34 -4.11 2.40
C ALA A 77 -5.54 -3.19 1.19
N ALA A 78 -6.23 -3.67 0.14
CA ALA A 78 -6.60 -2.85 -1.01
C ALA A 78 -7.57 -1.72 -0.63
N GLY A 79 -8.56 -2.01 0.23
CA GLY A 79 -9.47 -1.03 0.80
C GLY A 79 -8.74 0.06 1.59
N ILE A 80 -7.82 -0.34 2.47
CA ILE A 80 -6.99 0.56 3.28
C ILE A 80 -6.17 1.51 2.38
N MET A 81 -5.50 0.99 1.35
CA MET A 81 -4.73 1.82 0.42
C MET A 81 -5.60 2.82 -0.35
N LYS A 82 -6.81 2.41 -0.74
CA LYS A 82 -7.77 3.29 -1.43
C LYS A 82 -8.25 4.41 -0.49
N GLU A 83 -8.54 4.07 0.76
CA GLU A 83 -9.00 5.01 1.78
C GLU A 83 -7.92 6.04 2.14
N VAL A 84 -6.66 5.61 2.32
CA VAL A 84 -5.53 6.53 2.52
C VAL A 84 -5.37 7.47 1.32
N SER A 85 -5.46 6.94 0.09
CA SER A 85 -5.38 7.77 -1.12
C SER A 85 -6.48 8.82 -1.17
N ALA A 86 -7.71 8.45 -0.82
CA ALA A 86 -8.84 9.37 -0.78
C ALA A 86 -8.66 10.49 0.25
N MET A 87 -8.14 10.18 1.45
CA MET A 87 -7.84 11.19 2.47
C MET A 87 -6.78 12.19 2.01
N VAL A 88 -5.72 11.68 1.37
CA VAL A 88 -4.61 12.47 0.82
C VAL A 88 -5.11 13.44 -0.25
N ASP A 89 -5.97 12.97 -1.15
CA ASP A 89 -6.56 13.78 -2.21
C ASP A 89 -7.48 14.87 -1.66
N VAL A 90 -8.36 14.53 -0.71
CA VAL A 90 -9.30 15.49 -0.07
C VAL A 90 -8.56 16.57 0.72
N GLN A 91 -7.50 16.19 1.44
CA GLN A 91 -6.77 17.10 2.33
C GLN A 91 -5.59 17.80 1.64
N ALA A 92 -5.35 17.53 0.36
CA ALA A 92 -4.25 18.08 -0.45
C ALA A 92 -2.88 18.01 0.26
N ARG A 93 -2.60 16.90 0.97
CA ARG A 93 -1.37 16.72 1.74
C ARG A 93 -0.76 15.34 1.57
N SER A 94 0.54 15.24 1.83
CA SER A 94 1.24 13.97 1.98
C SER A 94 0.59 13.05 3.03
N ALA A 95 0.57 11.74 2.75
CA ALA A 95 0.12 10.73 3.69
C ALA A 95 1.04 10.71 4.92
N VAL A 96 0.43 10.55 6.08
CA VAL A 96 1.12 10.33 7.35
C VAL A 96 0.71 8.97 7.91
N TRP A 97 1.54 8.38 8.77
CA TRP A 97 1.27 7.04 9.30
C TRP A 97 0.02 6.94 10.18
N SER A 98 -0.52 8.06 10.68
CA SER A 98 -1.82 8.04 11.35
C SER A 98 -2.98 7.81 10.38
N ASP A 99 -2.83 8.15 9.10
CA ASP A 99 -3.85 7.89 8.06
C ASP A 99 -4.03 6.39 7.87
N LEU A 100 -2.93 5.62 7.93
CA LEU A 100 -2.98 4.17 7.92
C LEU A 100 -3.82 3.65 9.08
N ARG A 101 -3.59 4.14 10.30
CA ARG A 101 -4.35 3.69 11.48
C ARG A 101 -5.84 3.96 11.31
N PHE A 102 -6.19 5.16 10.85
CA PHE A 102 -7.59 5.52 10.61
C PHE A 102 -8.21 4.68 9.49
N ALA A 103 -7.48 4.48 8.38
CA ALA A 103 -7.95 3.65 7.27
C ALA A 103 -8.13 2.19 7.67
N CYS A 104 -7.21 1.61 8.46
CA CYS A 104 -7.36 0.27 9.04
C CYS A 104 -8.65 0.18 9.84
N PHE A 105 -8.85 1.07 10.81
CA PHE A 105 -10.05 1.08 11.65
C PHE A 105 -11.33 1.19 10.81
N LYS A 106 -11.34 2.08 9.80
CA LYS A 106 -12.52 2.28 8.95
C LYS A 106 -12.85 1.06 8.08
N VAL A 107 -11.82 0.36 7.57
CA VAL A 107 -12.00 -0.76 6.64
C VAL A 107 -12.28 -2.07 7.39
N THR A 108 -11.59 -2.33 8.49
CA THR A 108 -11.68 -3.62 9.21
C THR A 108 -12.56 -3.56 10.47
N GLY A 109 -12.85 -2.36 10.99
CA GLY A 109 -13.51 -2.17 12.29
C GLY A 109 -12.61 -2.48 13.50
N ILE A 110 -11.33 -2.78 13.29
CA ILE A 110 -10.37 -3.15 14.34
C ILE A 110 -9.44 -1.97 14.66
N ALA A 111 -9.30 -1.64 15.95
CA ALA A 111 -8.60 -0.46 16.48
C ALA A 111 -7.11 -0.66 16.79
#